data_AF-A0A932BS61-F1
#
_entry.id   AF-A0A932BS61-F1
#
_cell.length_a   1.000
_cell.length_b   1.000
_cell.length_c   1.000
_cell.angle_alpha   90.00
_cell.angle_beta   90.00
_cell.angle_gamma   90.00
#
_symmetry.space_group_name_H-M   'P 1'
#
loop_
_entity.id
_entity.type
_entity.pdbx_description
1 polymer ?
#
loop_
_entity_poly.entity_id
_entity_poly.type
_entity_poly.pdbx_seq_one_letter_code
_entity_poly.pdbx_strand_id
1 'polypeptide(L)'
;MNFADYQTKSRITAKYPAIGHGVIYPTLGLVNEAGEVAGKIKKVFRDKDGAISDDTREALKAELGDVLWYLSQVATELNLSLDEIAEYNLAKLLDRQARGKIKGDGDNR
;
A
#
# COMPACT_ATOMS: atom_id res chain seq x y z
N MET A 1 -0.90 -17.18 -4.47
CA MET A 1 -1.22 -16.07 -5.38
C MET A 1 -0.02 -15.15 -5.38
N ASN A 2 0.53 -14.82 -6.55
CA ASN A 2 1.61 -13.84 -6.70
C ASN A 2 1.04 -12.43 -6.96
N PHE A 3 1.89 -11.41 -7.13
CA PHE A 3 1.40 -10.05 -7.35
C PHE A 3 0.75 -9.87 -8.73
N ALA A 4 1.29 -10.47 -9.80
CA ALA A 4 0.63 -10.46 -11.11
C ALA A 4 -0.80 -11.04 -11.07
N ASP A 5 -0.98 -12.18 -10.41
CA ASP A 5 -2.27 -12.83 -10.21
C ASP A 5 -3.23 -11.89 -9.45
N TYR A 6 -2.74 -11.28 -8.36
CA TYR A 6 -3.55 -10.38 -7.54
C TYR A 6 -3.93 -9.10 -8.29
N GLN A 7 -3.00 -8.47 -8.99
CA GLN A 7 -3.24 -7.26 -9.78
C GLN A 7 -4.29 -7.55 -10.87
N THR A 8 -4.16 -8.69 -11.56
CA THR A 8 -5.13 -9.13 -12.57
C THR A 8 -6.51 -9.36 -11.96
N LYS A 9 -6.60 -10.09 -10.84
CA LYS A 9 -7.89 -10.40 -10.19
C LYS A 9 -8.55 -9.18 -9.56
N SER A 10 -7.78 -8.28 -8.93
CA SER A 10 -8.30 -7.05 -8.34
C SER A 10 -8.90 -6.13 -9.41
N ARG A 11 -8.32 -6.11 -10.62
CA ARG A 11 -8.84 -5.31 -11.74
C ARG A 11 -10.26 -5.70 -12.15
N ILE A 12 -10.64 -6.97 -12.02
CA ILE A 12 -12.00 -7.45 -12.33
C ILE A 12 -13.06 -6.73 -11.46
N THR A 13 -12.66 -6.33 -10.25
CA THR A 13 -13.53 -5.64 -9.29
C THR A 13 -13.47 -4.11 -9.37
N ALA A 14 -12.56 -3.55 -10.18
CA ALA A 14 -12.34 -2.12 -10.28
C ALA A 14 -13.52 -1.40 -10.92
N LYS A 15 -14.30 -0.70 -10.09
CA LYS A 15 -15.41 0.15 -10.50
C LYS A 15 -15.32 1.48 -9.77
N TYR A 16 -14.85 2.50 -10.47
CA TYR A 16 -14.78 3.86 -9.96
C TYR A 16 -14.92 4.88 -11.09
N PRO A 17 -15.40 6.10 -10.81
CA PRO A 17 -15.55 7.12 -11.82
C PRO A 17 -14.19 7.56 -12.36
N ALA A 18 -14.13 7.80 -13.67
CA ALA A 18 -13.01 8.50 -14.29
C ALA A 18 -13.16 10.00 -13.98
N ILE A 19 -12.35 10.51 -13.05
CA ILE A 19 -12.27 11.94 -12.73
C ILE A 19 -11.05 12.50 -13.44
N GLY A 20 -11.19 12.88 -14.70
CA GLY A 20 -10.05 13.27 -15.54
C GLY A 20 -9.17 12.06 -15.87
N HIS A 21 -7.96 12.00 -15.31
CA HIS A 21 -7.05 10.86 -15.51
C HIS A 21 -7.44 9.67 -14.61
N GLY A 22 -7.42 8.45 -15.16
CA GLY A 22 -7.85 7.23 -14.46
C GLY A 22 -7.14 6.95 -13.12
N VAL A 23 -5.91 7.43 -12.99
CA VAL A 23 -5.09 7.32 -11.77
C VAL A 23 -5.60 8.17 -10.59
N ILE A 24 -6.39 9.22 -10.84
CA ILE A 24 -6.75 10.21 -9.81
C ILE A 24 -7.59 9.56 -8.71
N TYR A 25 -8.69 8.91 -9.07
CA TYR A 25 -9.57 8.27 -8.10
C TYR A 25 -8.84 7.23 -7.24
N PRO A 26 -8.13 6.23 -7.80
CA PRO A 26 -7.46 5.23 -6.98
C PRO A 26 -6.31 5.80 -6.14
N THR A 27 -5.68 6.91 -6.54
CA THR A 27 -4.68 7.60 -5.71
C THR A 27 -5.32 8.24 -4.49
N LEU A 28 -6.49 8.88 -4.65
CA LEU A 28 -7.23 9.45 -3.51
C LEU A 28 -7.71 8.35 -2.57
N GLY A 29 -8.21 7.24 -3.11
CA GLY A 29 -8.55 6.05 -2.32
C GLY A 29 -7.35 5.50 -1.56
N LEU A 30 -6.20 5.35 -2.20
CA LEU A 30 -4.97 4.90 -1.55
C LEU A 30 -4.61 5.72 -0.30
N VAL A 31 -4.73 7.05 -0.39
CA VAL A 31 -4.48 7.94 0.76
C VAL A 31 -5.53 7.76 1.86
N ASN A 32 -6.80 7.57 1.48
CA ASN A 32 -7.88 7.30 2.42
C ASN A 32 -7.58 6.03 3.24
N GLU A 33 -7.27 4.93 2.57
CA GLU A 33 -7.04 3.63 3.24
C GLU A 33 -5.76 3.62 4.08
N ALA A 34 -4.71 4.32 3.64
CA ALA A 34 -3.53 4.53 4.48
C ALA A 34 -3.88 5.31 5.77
N GLY A 35 -4.79 6.28 5.66
CA GLY A 35 -5.36 7.00 6.80
C GLY A 35 -6.19 6.10 7.73
N GLU A 36 -6.93 5.15 7.18
CA GLU A 36 -7.69 4.15 7.94
C GLU A 36 -6.76 3.25 8.76
N VAL A 37 -5.70 2.71 8.14
CA VAL A 37 -4.62 1.96 8.82
C VAL A 37 -4.07 2.76 9.99
N ALA A 38 -3.66 4.01 9.75
CA ALA A 38 -3.13 4.90 10.78
C ALA A 38 -4.17 5.16 11.88
N GLY A 39 -5.45 5.31 11.51
CA GLY A 39 -6.57 5.49 12.42
C GLY A 39 -6.77 4.31 13.37
N LYS A 40 -6.67 3.06 12.89
CA LYS A 40 -6.76 1.86 13.75
C LYS A 40 -5.60 1.81 14.73
N ILE A 41 -4.37 2.01 14.26
CA ILE A 41 -3.18 2.04 15.13
C ILE A 41 -3.30 3.14 16.19
N LYS A 42 -3.71 4.36 15.80
CA LYS A 42 -3.92 5.46 16.75
C LYS A 42 -4.90 5.08 17.87
N LYS A 43 -6.01 4.41 17.54
CA LYS A 43 -6.99 3.95 18.53
C LYS A 43 -6.41 2.89 19.48
N VAL A 44 -5.56 1.99 18.98
CA VAL A 44 -4.86 1.00 19.82
C VAL A 44 -4.01 1.67 20.89
N PHE A 45 -3.22 2.66 20.51
CA PHE A 45 -2.35 3.36 21.46
C PHE A 45 -3.09 4.35 22.37
N ARG A 46 -4.25 4.86 21.94
CA ARG A 46 -5.08 5.76 22.74
C ARG A 46 -5.96 5.03 23.75
N ASP A 47 -6.58 3.93 23.33
CA ASP A 47 -7.71 3.31 24.05
C ASP A 47 -7.39 1.88 24.55
N LYS A 48 -6.30 1.27 24.07
CA LYS A 48 -5.97 -0.16 24.35
C LYS A 48 -4.56 -0.37 24.89
N ASP A 49 -3.92 0.65 25.45
CA ASP A 49 -2.55 0.58 26.02
C ASP A 49 -1.50 -0.01 25.06
N GLY A 50 -1.68 0.20 23.76
CA GLY A 50 -0.78 -0.37 22.74
C GLY A 50 -1.01 -1.85 22.44
N ALA A 51 -1.98 -2.51 23.08
CA ALA A 51 -2.29 -3.92 22.88
C ALA A 51 -3.06 -4.16 21.58
N ILE A 52 -2.45 -4.90 20.66
CA ILE A 52 -3.07 -5.34 19.40
C ILE A 52 -3.80 -6.66 19.63
N SER A 53 -5.11 -6.60 19.81
CA SER A 53 -5.97 -7.80 19.87
C SER A 53 -6.17 -8.44 18.50
N ASP A 54 -6.70 -9.65 18.46
CA ASP A 54 -7.02 -10.35 17.21
C ASP A 54 -8.06 -9.58 16.38
N ASP A 55 -9.08 -9.01 17.01
CA ASP A 55 -10.04 -8.12 16.32
C ASP A 55 -9.36 -6.91 15.68
N THR A 56 -8.38 -6.32 16.37
CA THR A 56 -7.60 -5.20 15.81
C THR A 56 -6.74 -5.68 14.65
N ARG A 57 -6.16 -6.88 14.72
CA ARG A 57 -5.36 -7.47 13.65
C ARG A 57 -6.19 -7.73 12.41
N GLU A 58 -7.39 -8.32 12.56
CA GLU A 58 -8.28 -8.56 11.43
C GLU A 58 -8.80 -7.25 10.83
N ALA A 59 -9.12 -6.24 11.67
CA ALA A 59 -9.46 -4.91 11.17
C ALA A 59 -8.29 -4.29 10.37
N LEU A 60 -7.07 -4.34 10.90
CA LEU A 60 -5.88 -3.83 10.19
C LEU A 60 -5.63 -4.58 8.88
N LYS A 61 -5.84 -5.89 8.85
CA LYS A 61 -5.70 -6.71 7.65
C LYS A 61 -6.69 -6.31 6.56
N ALA A 62 -7.91 -5.92 6.93
CA ALA A 62 -8.88 -5.35 5.98
C ALA A 62 -8.34 -4.05 5.39
N GLU A 63 -7.96 -3.07 6.22
CA GLU A 63 -7.46 -1.78 5.73
C GLU A 63 -6.16 -1.91 4.91
N LEU A 64 -5.24 -2.80 5.32
CA LEU A 64 -4.03 -3.12 4.55
C LEU A 64 -4.35 -3.79 3.22
N GLY A 65 -5.42 -4.59 3.18
CA GLY A 65 -5.95 -5.17 1.94
C GLY A 65 -6.49 -4.10 1.00
N ASP A 66 -7.20 -3.10 1.52
CA ASP A 66 -7.72 -1.99 0.72
C ASP A 66 -6.60 -1.07 0.23
N VAL A 67 -5.57 -0.82 1.04
CA VAL A 67 -4.31 -0.17 0.60
C VAL A 67 -3.69 -0.93 -0.57
N LEU A 68 -3.55 -2.26 -0.46
CA LEU A 68 -2.99 -3.09 -1.52
C LEU A 68 -3.87 -3.05 -2.79
N TRP A 69 -5.19 -3.07 -2.63
CA TRP A 69 -6.13 -2.99 -3.74
C TRP A 69 -5.98 -1.68 -4.52
N TYR A 70 -5.95 -0.53 -3.81
CA TYR A 70 -5.78 0.77 -4.45
C TYR A 70 -4.39 0.94 -5.05
N LEU A 71 -3.33 0.47 -4.39
CA LEU A 71 -1.98 0.44 -4.96
C LEU A 71 -1.95 -0.35 -6.29
N SER A 72 -2.66 -1.48 -6.35
CA SER A 72 -2.78 -2.29 -7.56
C SER A 72 -3.49 -1.53 -8.68
N GLN A 73 -4.53 -0.76 -8.35
CA GLN A 73 -5.23 0.06 -9.34
C GLN A 73 -4.36 1.22 -9.82
N VAL A 74 -3.67 1.92 -8.93
CA VAL A 74 -2.70 2.97 -9.31
C VAL A 74 -1.63 2.40 -10.25
N ALA A 75 -1.03 1.26 -9.93
CA ALA A 75 -0.06 0.60 -10.79
C ALA A 75 -0.66 0.27 -12.16
N THR A 76 -1.87 -0.28 -12.20
CA THR A 76 -2.58 -0.63 -13.44
C THR A 76 -2.88 0.61 -14.31
N GLU A 77 -3.36 1.71 -13.73
CA GLU A 77 -3.64 2.95 -14.47
C GLU A 77 -2.36 3.63 -15.01
N LEU A 78 -1.20 3.28 -14.45
CA LEU A 78 0.12 3.77 -14.88
C LEU A 78 0.88 2.75 -15.77
N ASN A 79 0.25 1.63 -16.13
CA ASN A 79 0.88 0.53 -16.88
C ASN A 79 2.15 -0.02 -16.21
N LEU A 80 2.15 -0.09 -14.88
CA LEU A 80 3.21 -0.72 -14.08
C LEU A 80 2.73 -2.05 -13.53
N SER A 81 3.60 -3.07 -13.54
CA SER A 81 3.32 -4.30 -12.80
C SER A 81 3.73 -4.15 -11.33
N LEU A 82 2.97 -4.79 -10.43
CA LEU A 82 3.35 -4.86 -9.02
C LEU A 82 4.64 -5.67 -8.80
N ASP A 83 4.93 -6.66 -9.66
CA ASP A 83 6.19 -7.41 -9.59
C ASP A 83 7.38 -6.49 -9.88
N GLU A 84 7.34 -5.68 -10.94
CA GLU A 84 8.39 -4.69 -11.24
C GLU A 84 8.56 -3.67 -10.09
N ILE A 85 7.46 -3.19 -9.52
CA ILE A 85 7.48 -2.25 -8.38
C ILE A 85 8.16 -2.91 -7.16
N ALA A 86 7.83 -4.16 -6.86
CA ALA A 86 8.38 -4.90 -5.74
C ALA A 86 9.88 -5.20 -5.94
N GLU A 87 10.26 -5.69 -7.12
CA GLU A 87 11.65 -5.98 -7.49
C GLU A 87 12.51 -4.72 -7.44
N TYR A 88 12.03 -3.62 -8.03
CA TYR A 88 12.72 -2.33 -7.97
C TYR A 88 12.90 -1.84 -6.54
N ASN A 89 11.87 -1.96 -5.70
CA ASN A 89 11.94 -1.57 -4.30
C ASN A 89 12.99 -2.39 -3.54
N LEU A 90 12.99 -3.71 -3.70
CA LEU A 90 13.95 -4.60 -3.06
C LEU A 90 15.38 -4.32 -3.51
N ALA A 91 15.64 -4.22 -4.81
CA ALA A 91 16.96 -3.91 -5.35
C ALA A 91 17.51 -2.59 -4.76
N LYS A 92 16.66 -1.55 -4.74
CA LYS A 92 16.99 -0.25 -4.15
C LYS A 92 17.29 -0.34 -2.65
N LEU A 93 16.50 -1.08 -1.88
CA LEU A 93 16.71 -1.23 -0.43
C LEU A 93 17.96 -2.04 -0.10
N LEU A 94 18.24 -3.11 -0.85
CA LEU A 94 19.44 -3.93 -0.69
C LEU A 94 20.71 -3.16 -1.05
N ASP A 95 20.69 -2.36 -2.11
CA ASP A 95 21.80 -1.45 -2.44
C ASP A 95 22.06 -0.45 -1.30
N ARG A 96 21.00 0.18 -0.78
CA ARG A 96 21.11 1.10 0.37
C ARG A 96 21.68 0.40 1.61
N GLN A 97 21.32 -0.86 1.83
CA GLN A 97 21.88 -1.66 2.91
C GLN A 97 23.38 -1.93 2.70
N ALA A 98 23.78 -2.33 1.50
CA ALA A 98 25.18 -2.59 1.15
C ALA A 98 26.06 -1.33 1.29
N ARG A 99 25.50 -0.15 1.00
CA ARG A 99 26.19 1.15 1.17
C ARG A 99 26.15 1.71 2.60
N GLY A 100 25.49 1.04 3.55
CA GLY A 100 25.29 1.55 4.91
C GLY A 100 24.41 2.80 5.00
N LYS A 101 23.55 3.05 4.00
CA LYS A 101 22.68 4.23 3.87
C LYS A 101 21.21 3.97 4.21
N ILE A 102 20.89 2.82 4.83
CA ILE A 102 19.50 2.47 5.19
C ILE A 102 18.91 3.41 6.26
N LYS A 103 19.76 4.04 7.08
CA LYS A 103 19.44 5.10 8.05
C LYS A 103 20.00 6.45 7.57
N GLY A 104 19.40 7.04 6.53
CA GLY A 104 19.67 8.43 6.09
C GLY A 104 18.47 9.35 6.39
N ASP A 105 18.35 10.51 5.78
CA ASP A 105 17.17 11.38 5.92
C ASP A 105 16.89 11.95 4.53
N GLY A 106 15.77 11.56 3.89
CA GLY A 106 15.24 12.25 2.70
C GLY A 106 15.80 11.91 1.30
N ASP A 107 14.84 11.62 0.42
CA ASP A 107 14.67 11.83 -1.04
C ASP A 107 15.70 11.41 -2.10
N ASN A 108 16.99 11.35 -1.81
CA ASN A 108 17.98 10.79 -2.75
C ASN A 108 18.82 9.71 -2.07
N ARG A 109 18.16 8.62 -1.72
CA ARG A 109 18.79 7.39 -1.23
C ARG A 109 18.81 6.30 -2.27
#